data_AF-A0A355BNK9-F1
#
_entry.id   AF-A0A355BNK9-F1
#
_cell.length_a   1.000
_cell.length_b   1.000
_cell.length_c   1.000
_cell.angle_alpha   90.00
_cell.angle_beta   90.00
_cell.angle_gamma   90.00
#
_symmetry.space_group_name_H-M   'P 1'
#
loop_
_entity.id
_entity.type
_entity.pdbx_description
1 polymer ?
#
loop_
_entity_poly.entity_id
_entity_poly.type
_entity_poly.pdbx_seq_one_letter_code
_entity_poly.pdbx_strand_id
1 'polypeptide(L)'
;MNAFSRSWLITKLSFSVINKDRELLWFAILSFLFSGLYLVAMVVPLVWFGTFEDDPEGGQRSLELAEYAIIFVAYFGLAFVATFFNVCVVYTSKVRFEGGDATFGESFQFAMSRLGLILQWSLVSASVGLLLRILENASRSLGKGGQIVSSIILSLVGMAWGIVTIFVVPGIVYDGLGPFDAIKKSVEVIKKTWGESLIRHFGLGLIQFLVVFAVIVVSAGLTFALSMAFDSIGMLIGIGLGVLMLLLSILIFGVATSIFNTALYVYATQGTLASGFDQDTMRSAFRTNT
;
A
#
# COMPACT_ATOMS: atom_id res chain seq x y z
N MET A 1 21.66 -8.10 -15.51
CA MET A 1 20.74 -7.01 -15.91
C MET A 1 20.95 -5.82 -14.98
N ASN A 2 20.94 -4.60 -15.51
CA ASN A 2 21.01 -3.39 -14.68
C ASN A 2 19.68 -3.15 -13.94
N ALA A 3 19.72 -2.42 -12.82
CA ALA A 3 18.55 -2.18 -11.97
C ALA A 3 17.35 -1.63 -12.76
N PHE A 4 17.59 -0.65 -13.64
CA PHE A 4 16.55 -0.06 -14.48
C PHE A 4 15.86 -1.06 -15.41
N SER A 5 16.62 -1.89 -16.15
CA SER A 5 16.06 -2.88 -17.08
C SER A 5 15.20 -3.92 -16.37
N ARG A 6 15.59 -4.31 -15.14
CA ARG A 6 14.81 -5.22 -14.30
C ARG A 6 13.52 -4.55 -13.81
N SER A 7 13.62 -3.33 -13.29
CA SER A 7 12.47 -2.54 -12.86
C SER A 7 11.44 -2.35 -13.98
N TRP A 8 11.91 -2.04 -15.18
CA TRP A 8 11.09 -1.90 -16.38
C TRP A 8 10.39 -3.21 -16.77
N LEU A 9 11.14 -4.32 -16.76
CA LEU A 9 10.59 -5.63 -17.09
C LEU A 9 9.50 -6.04 -16.08
N ILE A 10 9.76 -5.90 -14.78
CA ILE A 10 8.78 -6.20 -13.73
C ILE A 10 7.51 -5.36 -13.89
N THR A 11 7.67 -4.06 -14.19
CA THR A 11 6.54 -3.16 -14.45
C THR A 11 5.73 -3.66 -15.65
N LYS A 12 6.40 -3.98 -16.77
CA LYS A 12 5.75 -4.47 -17.99
C LYS A 12 4.98 -5.78 -17.75
N LEU A 13 5.55 -6.72 -16.99
CA LEU A 13 4.87 -7.97 -16.65
C LEU A 13 3.63 -7.74 -15.80
N SER A 14 3.76 -6.93 -14.75
CA SER A 14 2.64 -6.60 -13.86
C SER A 14 1.52 -5.88 -14.63
N PHE A 15 1.88 -4.93 -15.51
CA PHE A 15 0.93 -4.23 -16.37
C PHE A 15 0.32 -5.16 -17.43
N SER A 16 1.05 -6.17 -17.91
CA SER A 16 0.47 -7.16 -18.81
C SER A 16 -0.61 -7.99 -18.14
N VAL A 17 -0.49 -8.28 -16.84
CA VAL A 17 -1.54 -8.95 -16.07
C VAL A 17 -2.74 -8.03 -15.91
N ILE A 18 -2.52 -6.76 -15.53
CA ILE A 18 -3.58 -5.74 -15.45
C ILE A 18 -4.31 -5.55 -16.79
N ASN A 19 -3.59 -5.57 -17.91
CA ASN A 19 -4.22 -5.37 -19.22
C ASN A 19 -5.03 -6.59 -19.68
N LYS A 20 -4.66 -7.81 -19.23
CA LYS A 20 -5.48 -9.00 -19.42
C LYS A 20 -6.73 -8.97 -18.54
N ASP A 21 -6.66 -8.30 -17.40
CA ASP A 21 -7.74 -8.26 -16.42
C ASP A 21 -7.97 -6.85 -15.86
N ARG A 22 -8.90 -6.12 -16.48
CA ARG A 22 -9.24 -4.77 -16.04
C ARG A 22 -10.06 -4.76 -14.75
N GLU A 23 -10.57 -5.90 -14.28
CA GLU A 23 -11.30 -6.00 -13.02
C GLU A 23 -10.39 -5.68 -11.82
N LEU A 24 -9.09 -5.94 -11.95
CA LEU A 24 -8.07 -5.58 -10.96
C LEU A 24 -8.04 -4.08 -10.64
N LEU A 25 -8.29 -3.22 -11.63
CA LEU A 25 -8.33 -1.76 -11.43
C LEU A 25 -9.58 -1.32 -10.70
N TRP A 26 -10.70 -2.01 -10.88
CA TRP A 26 -11.94 -1.71 -10.15
C TRP A 26 -11.79 -1.93 -8.65
N PHE A 27 -11.05 -2.96 -8.22
CA PHE A 27 -10.75 -3.15 -6.78
C PHE A 27 -9.95 -1.99 -6.19
N ALA A 28 -8.99 -1.44 -6.93
CA ALA A 28 -8.20 -0.29 -6.47
C ALA A 28 -9.07 0.99 -6.38
N ILE A 29 -9.91 1.23 -7.38
CA ILE A 29 -10.84 2.37 -7.38
C ILE A 29 -11.83 2.25 -6.22
N LEU A 30 -12.44 1.07 -6.02
CA LEU A 30 -13.35 0.85 -4.91
C LEU A 30 -12.65 0.99 -3.56
N SER A 31 -11.44 0.44 -3.41
CA SER A 31 -10.64 0.63 -2.19
C SER A 31 -10.42 2.09 -1.86
N PHE A 32 -10.07 2.90 -2.86
CA PHE A 32 -9.94 4.35 -2.71
C PHE A 32 -11.25 5.01 -2.31
N LEU A 33 -12.35 4.70 -3.02
CA LEU A 33 -13.67 5.29 -2.75
C LEU A 33 -14.19 4.94 -1.34
N PHE A 34 -14.11 3.67 -0.95
CA PHE A 34 -14.54 3.22 0.38
C PHE A 34 -13.65 3.76 1.49
N SER A 35 -12.33 3.86 1.26
CA SER A 35 -11.41 4.49 2.22
C SER A 35 -11.69 5.98 2.38
N GLY A 36 -11.97 6.68 1.27
CA GLY A 36 -12.36 8.09 1.28
C GLY A 36 -13.69 8.32 1.98
N LEU A 37 -14.71 7.52 1.66
CA LEU A 37 -16.01 7.58 2.32
C LEU A 37 -15.90 7.32 3.83
N TYR A 38 -15.09 6.34 4.21
CA TYR A 38 -14.80 6.04 5.61
C TYR A 38 -14.13 7.21 6.33
N LEU A 39 -13.15 7.86 5.71
CA LEU A 39 -12.51 9.06 6.27
C LEU A 39 -13.50 10.22 6.42
N VAL A 40 -14.32 10.48 5.40
CA VAL A 40 -15.36 11.51 5.46
C VAL A 40 -16.33 11.22 6.60
N ALA A 41 -16.78 9.97 6.74
CA ALA A 41 -17.67 9.55 7.82
C ALA A 41 -17.05 9.71 9.22
N MET A 42 -15.72 9.61 9.35
CA MET A 42 -15.01 9.84 10.60
C MET A 42 -14.79 11.34 10.88
N VAL A 43 -14.39 12.12 9.88
CA VAL A 43 -13.98 13.52 10.05
C VAL A 43 -15.17 14.47 10.17
N VAL A 44 -16.23 14.28 9.36
CA VAL A 44 -17.37 15.22 9.30
C VAL A 44 -18.04 15.39 10.67
N PRO A 45 -18.38 14.32 11.43
CA PRO A 45 -18.94 14.48 12.76
C PRO A 45 -18.00 15.21 13.72
N LEU A 46 -16.69 14.90 13.68
CA LEU A 46 -15.72 15.51 14.60
C LEU A 46 -15.60 17.02 14.40
N VAL A 47 -15.65 17.48 13.14
CA VAL A 47 -15.64 18.90 12.79
C VAL A 47 -16.98 19.55 13.12
N TRP A 48 -18.09 18.88 12.82
CA TRP A 48 -19.44 19.43 13.02
C TRP A 48 -19.81 19.59 14.50
N PHE A 49 -19.42 18.64 15.34
CA PHE A 49 -19.71 18.65 16.77
C PHE A 49 -18.66 19.41 17.60
N GLY A 50 -17.70 20.10 16.97
CA GLY A 50 -16.73 20.93 17.68
C GLY A 50 -15.80 20.13 18.60
N THR A 51 -15.58 18.82 18.37
CA THR A 51 -14.71 18.00 19.24
C THR A 51 -13.23 18.45 19.27
N PHE A 52 -12.85 19.43 18.44
CA PHE A 52 -11.55 20.10 18.44
C PHE A 52 -11.61 21.56 18.92
N GLU A 53 -12.74 22.04 19.47
CA GLU A 53 -12.76 23.32 20.19
C GLU A 53 -11.95 23.16 21.48
N ASP A 54 -10.83 23.87 21.56
CA ASP A 54 -9.97 23.92 22.74
C ASP A 54 -10.78 24.45 23.94
N ASP A 55 -11.26 23.56 24.82
CA ASP A 55 -11.80 23.95 26.12
C ASP A 55 -10.65 24.48 27.00
N PRO A 56 -10.63 25.78 27.36
CA PRO A 56 -9.51 26.37 28.09
C PRO A 56 -9.34 25.84 29.52
N GLU A 57 -10.36 25.19 30.10
CA GLU A 57 -10.37 24.83 31.53
C GLU A 57 -10.59 23.32 31.83
N GLY A 58 -10.69 22.45 30.82
CA GLY A 58 -11.13 21.05 30.98
C GLY A 58 -10.09 19.96 30.74
N GLY A 59 -9.40 19.50 31.79
CA GLY A 59 -8.85 18.13 31.91
C GLY A 59 -8.01 17.57 30.75
N GLN A 60 -6.73 17.96 30.68
CA GLN A 60 -5.75 17.59 29.65
C GLN A 60 -5.54 16.06 29.42
N ARG A 61 -6.07 15.19 30.29
CA ARG A 61 -5.83 13.73 30.26
C ARG A 61 -6.94 12.90 29.60
N SER A 62 -8.18 13.40 29.56
CA SER A 62 -9.31 12.69 28.91
C SER A 62 -9.33 12.86 27.40
N LEU A 63 -8.85 14.00 26.90
CA LEU A 63 -8.74 14.28 25.47
C LEU A 63 -7.66 13.42 24.80
N GLU A 64 -6.57 13.11 25.51
CA GLU A 64 -5.42 12.36 24.96
C GLU A 64 -5.78 10.89 24.63
N LEU A 65 -6.51 10.20 25.52
CA LEU A 65 -6.99 8.82 25.29
C LEU A 65 -8.06 8.76 24.19
N ALA A 66 -8.97 9.74 24.15
CA ALA A 66 -10.00 9.82 23.13
C ALA A 66 -9.39 10.07 21.74
N GLU A 67 -8.37 10.93 21.64
CA GLU A 67 -7.64 11.19 20.39
C GLU A 67 -7.00 9.91 19.86
N TYR A 68 -6.24 9.19 20.70
CA TYR A 68 -5.62 7.93 20.30
C TYR A 68 -6.64 6.85 19.91
N ALA A 69 -7.81 6.80 20.57
CA ALA A 69 -8.89 5.91 20.20
C ALA A 69 -9.48 6.26 18.82
N ILE A 70 -9.71 7.54 18.52
CA ILE A 70 -10.20 8.00 17.22
C ILE A 70 -9.18 7.66 16.12
N ILE A 71 -7.90 7.92 16.37
CA ILE A 71 -6.81 7.58 15.45
C ILE A 71 -6.77 6.08 15.19
N PHE A 72 -6.87 5.27 16.26
CA PHE A 72 -6.86 3.82 16.14
C PHE A 72 -8.03 3.33 15.29
N VAL A 73 -9.24 3.82 15.54
CA VAL A 73 -10.42 3.46 14.77
C VAL A 73 -10.20 3.85 13.30
N ALA A 74 -9.73 5.07 13.04
CA ALA A 74 -9.44 5.53 11.67
C ALA A 74 -8.42 4.63 10.96
N TYR A 75 -7.31 4.27 11.62
CA TYR A 75 -6.31 3.36 11.08
C TYR A 75 -6.85 1.95 10.87
N PHE A 76 -7.69 1.47 11.78
CA PHE A 76 -8.33 0.17 11.68
C PHE A 76 -9.27 0.08 10.48
N GLY A 77 -10.17 1.05 10.29
CA GLY A 77 -11.08 1.04 9.15
C GLY A 77 -10.35 1.19 7.81
N LEU A 78 -9.35 2.06 7.75
CA LEU A 78 -8.50 2.19 6.56
C LEU A 78 -7.74 0.90 6.25
N ALA A 79 -7.11 0.28 7.26
CA ALA A 79 -6.41 -0.98 7.10
C ALA A 79 -7.36 -2.12 6.69
N PHE A 80 -8.60 -2.11 7.20
CA PHE A 80 -9.63 -3.07 6.84
C PHE A 80 -10.04 -2.97 5.37
N VAL A 81 -10.44 -1.77 4.93
CA VAL A 81 -10.83 -1.54 3.53
C VAL A 81 -9.67 -1.86 2.60
N ALA A 82 -8.48 -1.35 2.87
CA ALA A 82 -7.29 -1.58 2.04
C ALA A 82 -6.94 -3.07 1.95
N THR A 83 -6.97 -3.80 3.06
CA THR A 83 -6.67 -5.25 3.08
C THR A 83 -7.75 -6.03 2.34
N PHE A 84 -9.02 -5.72 2.53
CA PHE A 84 -10.13 -6.42 1.86
C PHE A 84 -9.97 -6.39 0.35
N PHE A 85 -9.76 -5.21 -0.23
CA PHE A 85 -9.55 -5.08 -1.68
C PHE A 85 -8.20 -5.62 -2.13
N ASN A 86 -7.16 -5.60 -1.29
CA ASN A 86 -5.90 -6.26 -1.59
C ASN A 86 -6.09 -7.79 -1.69
N VAL A 87 -6.88 -8.40 -0.80
CA VAL A 87 -7.25 -9.82 -0.88
C VAL A 87 -7.95 -10.13 -2.20
N CYS A 88 -8.88 -9.29 -2.66
CA CYS A 88 -9.50 -9.45 -3.98
C CYS A 88 -8.44 -9.46 -5.10
N VAL A 89 -7.56 -8.45 -5.14
CA VAL A 89 -6.49 -8.34 -6.15
C VAL A 89 -5.57 -9.56 -6.13
N VAL A 90 -5.16 -10.02 -4.95
CA VAL A 90 -4.28 -11.18 -4.77
C VAL A 90 -4.99 -12.48 -5.20
N TYR A 91 -6.28 -12.64 -4.89
CA TYR A 91 -7.06 -13.80 -5.35
C TYR A 91 -7.26 -13.81 -6.87
N THR A 92 -7.64 -12.69 -7.47
CA THR A 92 -7.77 -12.59 -8.93
C THR A 92 -6.41 -12.88 -9.61
N SER A 93 -5.32 -12.35 -9.04
CA SER A 93 -3.96 -12.65 -9.52
C SER A 93 -3.63 -14.14 -9.42
N LYS A 94 -3.99 -14.78 -8.32
CA LYS A 94 -3.82 -16.23 -8.11
C LYS A 94 -4.50 -17.03 -9.22
N VAL A 95 -5.80 -16.81 -9.43
CA VAL A 95 -6.57 -17.55 -10.44
C VAL A 95 -6.00 -17.32 -11.84
N ARG A 96 -5.56 -16.08 -12.14
CA ARG A 96 -4.93 -15.75 -13.42
C ARG A 96 -3.57 -16.45 -13.60
N PHE A 97 -2.77 -16.56 -12.55
CA PHE A 97 -1.49 -17.28 -12.57
C PHE A 97 -1.67 -18.78 -12.80
N GLU A 98 -2.79 -19.33 -12.35
CA GLU A 98 -3.20 -20.73 -12.57
C GLU A 98 -3.84 -20.95 -13.96
N GLY A 99 -3.97 -19.90 -14.77
CA GLY A 99 -4.52 -19.95 -16.13
C GLY A 99 -6.04 -19.80 -16.21
N GLY A 100 -6.70 -19.54 -15.08
CA GLY A 100 -8.14 -19.26 -15.01
C GLY A 100 -8.48 -17.79 -15.26
N ASP A 101 -9.78 -17.48 -15.09
CA ASP A 101 -10.36 -16.15 -15.20
C ASP A 101 -11.29 -15.96 -14.01
N ALA A 102 -10.85 -15.22 -12.99
CA ALA A 102 -11.67 -14.94 -11.82
C ALA A 102 -12.57 -13.76 -12.11
N THR A 103 -13.86 -13.91 -11.86
CA THR A 103 -14.80 -12.80 -11.93
C THR A 103 -14.68 -11.90 -10.71
N PHE A 104 -15.15 -10.66 -10.86
CA PHE A 104 -15.22 -9.68 -9.78
C PHE A 104 -16.00 -10.22 -8.57
N GLY A 105 -17.12 -10.91 -8.84
CA GLY A 105 -17.99 -11.50 -7.83
C GLY A 105 -17.31 -12.62 -7.05
N GLU A 106 -16.59 -13.53 -7.73
CA GLU A 106 -15.83 -14.61 -7.07
C GLU A 106 -14.73 -14.05 -6.18
N SER A 107 -14.02 -13.02 -6.64
CA SER A 107 -12.95 -12.38 -5.87
C SER A 107 -13.49 -11.69 -4.61
N PHE A 108 -14.65 -11.01 -4.74
CA PHE A 108 -15.34 -10.39 -3.61
C PHE A 108 -15.87 -11.44 -2.62
N GLN A 109 -16.48 -12.52 -3.10
CA GLN A 109 -16.95 -13.64 -2.26
C GLN A 109 -15.79 -14.32 -1.54
N PHE A 110 -14.65 -14.49 -2.21
CA PHE A 110 -13.45 -15.04 -1.60
C PHE A 110 -12.96 -14.14 -0.44
N ALA A 111 -12.88 -12.82 -0.66
CA ALA A 111 -12.53 -11.87 0.39
C ALA A 111 -13.54 -11.94 1.57
N MET A 112 -14.84 -12.08 1.27
CA MET A 112 -15.89 -12.26 2.28
C MET A 112 -15.67 -13.53 3.12
N SER A 113 -15.26 -14.64 2.49
CA SER A 113 -14.93 -15.90 3.18
C SER A 113 -13.68 -15.81 4.08
N ARG A 114 -12.92 -14.71 3.96
CA ARG A 114 -11.69 -14.44 4.72
C ARG A 114 -11.83 -13.23 5.65
N LEU A 115 -13.06 -12.72 5.87
CA LEU A 115 -13.30 -11.55 6.72
C LEU A 115 -12.66 -11.64 8.11
N GLY A 116 -12.71 -12.80 8.76
CA GLY A 116 -12.10 -12.98 10.08
C GLY A 116 -10.58 -12.73 10.06
N LEU A 117 -9.89 -13.24 9.04
CA LEU A 117 -8.44 -13.05 8.88
C LEU A 117 -8.11 -11.61 8.49
N ILE A 118 -8.92 -11.00 7.63
CA ILE A 118 -8.80 -9.59 7.24
C ILE A 118 -8.95 -8.70 8.47
N LEU A 119 -10.01 -8.88 9.28
CA LEU A 119 -10.23 -8.11 10.51
C LEU A 119 -9.07 -8.25 11.49
N GLN A 120 -8.59 -9.47 11.72
CA GLN A 120 -7.45 -9.70 12.61
C GLN A 120 -6.18 -9.02 12.08
N TRP A 121 -5.93 -9.07 10.77
CA TRP A 121 -4.77 -8.40 10.17
C TRP A 121 -4.88 -6.87 10.26
N SER A 122 -6.06 -6.32 10.05
CA SER A 122 -6.31 -4.89 10.16
C SER A 122 -6.14 -4.40 11.59
N LEU A 123 -6.51 -5.19 12.61
CA LEU A 123 -6.22 -4.88 14.00
C LEU A 123 -4.72 -4.82 14.27
N VAL A 124 -3.96 -5.81 13.79
CA VAL A 124 -2.48 -5.82 13.93
C VAL A 124 -1.87 -4.61 13.23
N SER A 125 -2.27 -4.35 11.98
CA SER A 125 -1.76 -3.23 11.18
C SER A 125 -2.07 -1.87 11.82
N ALA A 126 -3.29 -1.67 12.30
CA ALA A 126 -3.70 -0.45 12.97
C ALA A 126 -2.99 -0.26 14.31
N SER A 127 -2.77 -1.35 15.06
CA SER A 127 -2.01 -1.31 16.31
C SER A 127 -0.57 -0.86 16.05
N VAL A 128 0.11 -1.42 15.04
CA VAL A 128 1.47 -1.00 14.69
C VAL A 128 1.48 0.44 14.19
N GLY A 129 0.51 0.85 13.36
CA GLY A 129 0.38 2.24 12.92
C GLY A 129 0.20 3.21 14.09
N LEU A 130 -0.65 2.87 15.05
CA LEU A 130 -0.86 3.66 16.27
C LEU A 130 0.42 3.73 17.11
N LEU A 131 1.09 2.59 17.32
CA LEU A 131 2.35 2.53 18.07
C LEU A 131 3.41 3.42 17.44
N LEU A 132 3.59 3.38 16.12
CA LEU A 132 4.52 4.25 15.42
C LEU A 132 4.16 5.74 15.62
N ARG A 133 2.88 6.08 15.55
CA ARG A 133 2.41 7.46 15.80
C ARG A 133 2.62 7.91 17.24
N ILE A 134 2.41 7.04 18.23
CA ILE A 134 2.71 7.33 19.64
C ILE A 134 4.21 7.59 19.81
N LEU A 135 5.06 6.76 19.22
CA LEU A 135 6.51 6.93 19.30
C LEU A 135 6.98 8.20 18.56
N GLU A 136 6.36 8.54 17.44
CA GLU A 136 6.63 9.79 16.72
C GLU A 136 6.24 11.02 17.55
N ASN A 137 5.07 10.99 18.20
CA ASN A 137 4.65 12.06 19.09
C ASN A 137 5.60 12.21 20.29
N ALA A 138 6.02 11.09 20.91
CA ALA A 138 6.99 11.10 21.99
C ALA A 138 8.39 11.57 21.55
N SER A 139 8.77 11.34 20.29
CA SER A 139 10.01 11.83 19.71
C SER A 139 10.04 13.37 19.59
N ARG A 140 8.88 14.01 19.36
CA ARG A 140 8.77 15.47 19.22
C ARG A 140 9.04 16.23 20.52
N SER A 141 8.90 15.59 21.68
CA SER A 141 9.26 16.21 22.97
C SER A 141 10.78 16.17 23.26
N LEU A 142 11.57 15.49 22.42
CA LEU A 142 13.03 15.50 22.52
C LEU A 142 13.59 16.78 21.88
N GLY A 143 14.68 17.32 22.43
CA GLY A 143 15.38 18.46 21.82
C GLY A 143 15.79 18.19 20.36
N LYS A 144 16.05 19.24 19.58
CA LYS A 144 16.26 19.17 18.11
C LYS A 144 17.21 18.05 17.62
N GLY A 145 18.27 17.74 18.37
CA GLY A 145 19.19 16.64 18.05
C GLY A 145 18.61 15.23 18.28
N GLY A 146 17.82 15.06 19.34
CA GLY A 146 17.12 13.80 19.64
C GLY A 146 15.96 13.50 18.69
N GLN A 147 15.28 14.55 18.21
CA GLN A 147 14.20 14.43 17.22
C GLN A 147 14.71 13.85 15.89
N ILE A 148 15.86 14.31 15.39
CA ILE A 148 16.43 13.83 14.12
C ILE A 148 16.77 12.34 14.24
N VAL A 149 17.48 11.93 15.30
CA VAL A 149 17.88 10.53 15.50
C VAL A 149 16.66 9.62 15.63
N SER A 150 15.67 10.02 16.43
CA SER A 150 14.44 9.24 16.60
C SER A 150 13.60 9.16 15.33
N SER A 151 13.51 10.24 14.53
CA SER A 151 12.84 10.18 13.22
C SER A 151 13.49 9.18 12.27
N ILE A 152 14.82 9.08 12.28
CA ILE A 152 15.56 8.10 11.47
C ILE A 152 15.22 6.69 11.95
N ILE A 153 15.28 6.43 13.25
CA ILE A 153 14.96 5.11 13.82
C ILE A 153 13.51 4.71 13.49
N LEU A 154 12.54 5.61 13.68
CA LEU A 154 11.14 5.34 13.39
C LEU A 154 10.92 5.08 11.90
N SER A 155 11.62 5.81 11.01
CA SER A 155 11.57 5.56 9.57
C SER A 155 12.10 4.16 9.21
N LEU A 156 13.18 3.71 9.86
CA LEU A 156 13.75 2.38 9.65
C LEU A 156 12.83 1.28 10.18
N VAL A 157 12.19 1.49 11.33
CA VAL A 157 11.20 0.55 11.88
C VAL A 157 9.99 0.45 10.95
N GLY A 158 9.47 1.57 10.44
CA GLY A 158 8.39 1.57 9.45
C GLY A 158 8.77 0.86 8.15
N MET A 159 9.99 1.07 7.67
CA MET A 159 10.53 0.37 6.50
C MET A 159 10.64 -1.15 6.75
N ALA A 160 11.19 -1.54 7.90
CA ALA A 160 11.31 -2.94 8.29
C ALA A 160 9.92 -3.59 8.39
N TRP A 161 8.94 -2.90 8.96
CA TRP A 161 7.54 -3.34 9.01
C TRP A 161 6.97 -3.56 7.61
N GLY A 162 7.15 -2.61 6.68
CA GLY A 162 6.74 -2.76 5.29
C GLY A 162 7.35 -4.01 4.65
N ILE A 163 8.65 -4.24 4.83
CA ILE A 163 9.35 -5.41 4.28
C ILE A 163 8.79 -6.71 4.85
N VAL A 164 8.72 -6.86 6.18
CA VAL A 164 8.28 -8.12 6.80
C VAL A 164 6.82 -8.46 6.52
N THR A 165 6.02 -7.47 6.10
CA THR A 165 4.59 -7.64 5.83
C THR A 165 4.23 -7.81 4.36
N ILE A 166 5.22 -7.71 3.44
CA ILE A 166 5.02 -7.80 1.98
C ILE A 166 4.19 -9.02 1.56
N PHE A 167 4.39 -10.18 2.20
CA PHE A 167 3.72 -11.42 1.84
C PHE A 167 2.56 -11.81 2.75
N VAL A 168 2.10 -10.93 3.63
CA VAL A 168 1.02 -11.27 4.56
C VAL A 168 -0.30 -11.53 3.80
N VAL A 169 -0.71 -10.64 2.91
CA VAL A 169 -1.94 -10.85 2.13
C VAL A 169 -1.84 -12.07 1.21
N PRO A 170 -0.74 -12.29 0.46
CA PRO A 170 -0.48 -13.57 -0.20
C PRO A 170 -0.64 -14.80 0.71
N GLY A 171 -0.07 -14.78 1.92
CA GLY A 171 -0.23 -15.87 2.90
C GLY A 171 -1.66 -16.08 3.37
N ILE A 172 -2.46 -15.02 3.54
CA ILE A 172 -3.90 -15.13 3.85
C ILE A 172 -4.66 -15.80 2.70
N VAL A 173 -4.34 -15.44 1.46
CA VAL A 173 -5.05 -15.95 0.27
C VAL A 173 -4.66 -17.38 -0.08
N TYR A 174 -3.37 -17.68 -0.11
CA TYR A 174 -2.87 -18.99 -0.53
C TYR A 174 -2.98 -20.03 0.58
N ASP A 175 -2.63 -19.66 1.81
CA ASP A 175 -2.44 -20.62 2.91
C ASP A 175 -3.47 -20.46 4.03
N GLY A 176 -4.34 -19.44 3.97
CA GLY A 176 -5.37 -19.21 4.99
C GLY A 176 -4.78 -18.84 6.36
N LEU A 177 -3.59 -18.24 6.39
CA LEU A 177 -2.86 -17.97 7.63
C LEU A 177 -3.48 -16.80 8.40
N GLY A 178 -3.49 -16.93 9.73
CA GLY A 178 -3.71 -15.80 10.63
C GLY A 178 -2.56 -14.79 10.61
N PRO A 179 -2.74 -13.56 11.12
CA PRO A 179 -1.77 -12.47 11.03
C PRO A 179 -0.35 -12.84 11.46
N PHE A 180 -0.21 -13.48 12.62
CA PHE A 180 1.10 -13.81 13.17
C PHE A 180 1.82 -14.89 12.37
N ASP A 181 1.10 -15.90 11.90
CA ASP A 181 1.70 -16.97 11.09
C ASP A 181 1.98 -16.48 9.67
N ALA A 182 1.16 -15.59 9.13
CA ALA A 182 1.43 -14.90 7.86
C ALA A 182 2.69 -14.01 7.95
N ILE A 183 2.90 -13.29 9.05
CA ILE A 183 4.15 -12.52 9.28
C ILE A 183 5.35 -13.49 9.36
N LYS A 184 5.26 -14.55 10.16
CA LYS A 184 6.35 -15.54 10.27
C LYS A 184 6.68 -16.14 8.91
N LYS A 185 5.67 -16.51 8.14
CA LYS A 185 5.83 -17.06 6.79
C LYS A 185 6.45 -16.05 5.85
N SER A 186 6.00 -14.80 5.88
CA SER A 186 6.58 -13.71 5.10
C SER A 186 8.06 -13.54 5.41
N VAL A 187 8.45 -13.52 6.69
CA VAL A 187 9.87 -13.44 7.10
C VAL A 187 10.67 -14.66 6.63
N GLU A 188 10.13 -15.87 6.74
CA GLU A 188 10.76 -17.10 6.24
C GLU A 188 11.02 -17.02 4.73
N VAL A 189 9.99 -16.65 3.97
CA VAL A 189 10.06 -16.48 2.50
C VAL A 189 11.09 -15.41 2.16
N ILE A 190 11.07 -14.26 2.82
CA ILE A 190 12.04 -13.18 2.61
C ILE A 190 13.47 -13.65 2.90
N LYS A 191 13.71 -14.33 4.02
CA LYS A 191 15.05 -14.83 4.39
C LYS A 191 15.58 -15.83 3.38
N LYS A 192 14.75 -16.78 2.96
CA LYS A 192 15.08 -17.81 1.95
C LYS A 192 15.44 -17.20 0.59
N THR A 193 14.81 -16.07 0.27
CA THR A 193 14.75 -15.57 -1.10
C THR A 193 15.60 -14.32 -1.33
N TRP A 194 15.75 -13.46 -0.31
CA TRP A 194 16.44 -12.18 -0.40
C TRP A 194 17.60 -11.99 0.60
N GLY A 195 17.77 -12.85 1.60
CA GLY A 195 18.96 -12.93 2.47
C GLY A 195 19.61 -11.58 2.82
N GLU A 196 20.93 -11.47 2.69
CA GLU A 196 21.71 -10.23 2.91
C GLU A 196 21.52 -9.16 1.81
N SER A 197 20.72 -9.43 0.77
CA SER A 197 20.60 -8.57 -0.42
C SER A 197 19.33 -7.71 -0.45
N LEU A 198 18.51 -7.77 0.60
CA LEU A 198 17.25 -7.03 0.78
C LEU A 198 17.37 -5.53 0.43
N ILE A 199 18.51 -4.91 0.77
CA ILE A 199 18.77 -3.48 0.56
C ILE A 199 18.99 -3.13 -0.92
N ARG A 200 19.30 -4.12 -1.79
CA ARG A 200 19.65 -3.88 -3.21
C ARG A 200 18.48 -4.01 -4.19
N HIS A 201 17.28 -4.36 -3.74
CA HIS A 201 16.19 -4.80 -4.64
C HIS A 201 14.86 -4.06 -4.45
N PHE A 202 14.85 -2.77 -4.75
CA PHE A 202 13.61 -2.02 -5.03
C PHE A 202 13.40 -1.93 -6.54
N GLY A 203 12.87 -3.00 -7.14
CA GLY A 203 12.59 -3.08 -8.58
C GLY A 203 11.49 -2.11 -9.01
N LEU A 204 10.28 -2.23 -8.47
CA LEU A 204 9.15 -1.39 -8.90
C LEU A 204 9.28 0.09 -8.48
N GLY A 205 9.91 0.34 -7.32
CA GLY A 205 9.98 1.69 -6.73
C GLY A 205 10.65 2.73 -7.62
N LEU A 206 11.68 2.35 -8.39
CA LEU A 206 12.38 3.30 -9.28
C LEU A 206 11.50 3.78 -10.44
N ILE A 207 10.78 2.86 -11.10
CA ILE A 207 9.88 3.24 -12.22
C ILE A 207 8.67 4.00 -11.69
N GLN A 208 8.10 3.56 -10.57
CA GLN A 208 7.04 4.29 -9.91
C GLN A 208 7.47 5.72 -9.55
N PHE A 209 8.66 5.90 -8.98
CA PHE A 209 9.22 7.21 -8.66
C PHE A 209 9.36 8.08 -9.91
N LEU A 210 9.93 7.55 -11.01
CA LEU A 210 10.08 8.30 -12.25
C LEU A 210 8.75 8.69 -12.88
N VAL A 211 7.74 7.80 -12.86
CA VAL A 211 6.40 8.11 -13.37
C VAL A 211 5.71 9.16 -12.50
N VAL A 212 5.74 9.01 -11.18
CA VAL A 212 5.16 10.01 -10.26
C VAL A 212 5.85 11.37 -10.45
N PHE A 213 7.19 11.40 -10.54
CA PHE A 213 7.94 12.61 -10.81
C PHE A 213 7.52 13.26 -12.14
N ALA A 214 7.44 12.48 -13.22
CA ALA A 214 6.99 12.98 -14.51
C ALA A 214 5.55 13.53 -14.45
N VAL A 215 4.64 12.84 -13.75
CA VAL A 215 3.25 13.28 -13.56
C VAL A 215 3.21 14.60 -12.78
N ILE A 216 4.02 14.78 -11.74
CA ILE A 216 4.11 16.05 -11.00
C ILE A 216 4.57 17.17 -11.94
N VAL A 217 5.62 16.95 -12.72
CA VAL A 217 6.17 17.96 -13.65
C VAL A 217 5.13 18.33 -14.72
N VAL A 218 4.48 17.34 -15.34
CA VAL A 218 3.43 17.56 -16.33
C VAL A 218 2.22 18.29 -15.72
N SER A 219 1.82 17.91 -14.50
CA SER A 219 0.70 18.54 -13.80
C SER A 219 1.01 19.99 -13.43
N ALA A 220 2.23 20.29 -12.99
CA ALA A 220 2.66 21.64 -12.70
C ALA A 220 2.67 22.51 -13.97
N GLY A 221 3.23 21.99 -15.08
CA GLY A 221 3.22 22.67 -16.38
C GLY A 221 1.81 22.92 -16.92
N LEU A 222 0.93 21.93 -16.82
CA LEU A 222 -0.48 22.03 -17.22
C LEU A 222 -1.22 23.07 -16.37
N THR A 223 -1.01 23.04 -15.05
CA THR A 223 -1.62 24.00 -14.12
C THR A 223 -1.17 25.41 -14.43
N PHE A 224 0.12 25.61 -14.66
CA PHE A 224 0.67 26.90 -15.05
C PHE A 224 0.07 27.40 -16.37
N ALA A 225 0.05 26.57 -17.42
CA ALA A 225 -0.49 26.94 -18.72
C ALA A 225 -1.98 27.29 -18.66
N LEU A 226 -2.79 26.48 -17.95
CA LEU A 226 -4.22 26.76 -17.78
C LEU A 226 -4.45 28.02 -16.94
N SER A 227 -3.64 28.26 -15.90
CA SER A 227 -3.74 29.48 -15.09
C SER A 227 -3.48 30.75 -15.90
N MET A 228 -2.59 30.69 -16.90
CA MET A 228 -2.35 31.82 -17.80
C MET A 228 -3.50 32.06 -18.78
N ALA A 229 -4.23 31.02 -19.16
CA ALA A 229 -5.30 31.11 -20.15
C ALA A 229 -6.68 31.43 -19.54
N PHE A 230 -6.94 30.98 -18.31
CA PHE A 230 -8.26 31.02 -17.67
C PHE A 230 -8.20 31.50 -16.20
N ASP A 231 -7.14 32.21 -15.82
CA ASP A 231 -6.91 32.75 -14.47
C ASP A 231 -7.14 31.69 -13.36
N SER A 232 -7.98 32.03 -12.38
CA SER A 232 -8.28 31.17 -11.22
C SER A 232 -9.00 29.88 -11.60
N ILE A 233 -9.86 29.91 -12.63
CA ILE A 233 -10.57 28.73 -13.11
C ILE A 233 -9.58 27.74 -13.72
N GLY A 234 -8.64 28.26 -14.52
CA GLY A 234 -7.57 27.44 -15.12
C GLY A 234 -6.69 26.76 -14.08
N MET A 235 -6.33 27.49 -13.02
CA MET A 235 -5.57 26.93 -11.89
C MET A 235 -6.33 25.78 -11.21
N LEU A 236 -7.62 25.95 -10.91
CA LEU A 236 -8.44 24.91 -10.28
C LEU A 236 -8.55 23.65 -11.16
N ILE A 237 -8.78 23.82 -12.47
CA ILE A 237 -8.83 22.70 -13.42
C ILE A 237 -7.47 21.99 -13.47
N GLY A 238 -6.37 22.74 -13.55
CA GLY A 238 -5.02 22.18 -13.58
C GLY A 238 -4.69 21.35 -12.34
N ILE A 239 -4.99 21.87 -11.16
CA ILE A 239 -4.83 21.15 -9.88
C ILE A 239 -5.70 19.89 -9.87
N GLY A 240 -6.98 20.01 -10.26
CA GLY A 240 -7.91 18.87 -10.29
C GLY A 240 -7.43 17.74 -11.20
N LEU A 241 -6.98 18.08 -12.42
CA LEU A 241 -6.41 17.11 -13.35
C LEU A 241 -5.10 16.51 -12.82
N GLY A 242 -4.23 17.32 -12.22
CA GLY A 242 -2.97 16.85 -11.66
C GLY A 242 -3.16 15.86 -10.51
N VAL A 243 -4.08 16.16 -9.60
CA VAL A 243 -4.47 15.24 -8.51
C VAL A 243 -5.04 13.94 -9.09
N LEU A 244 -5.90 14.02 -10.10
CA LEU A 244 -6.46 12.83 -10.76
C LEU A 244 -5.37 11.96 -11.41
N MET A 245 -4.43 12.56 -12.14
CA MET A 245 -3.31 11.84 -12.76
C MET A 245 -2.41 11.16 -11.72
N LEU A 246 -2.09 11.87 -10.63
CA LEU A 246 -1.31 11.31 -9.52
C LEU A 246 -2.03 10.14 -8.87
N LEU A 247 -3.32 10.30 -8.59
CA LEU A 247 -4.14 9.28 -7.97
C LEU A 247 -4.21 8.02 -8.85
N LEU A 248 -4.52 8.16 -10.14
CA LEU A 248 -4.55 7.03 -11.07
C LEU A 248 -3.19 6.31 -11.14
N SER A 249 -2.09 7.06 -11.16
CA SER A 249 -0.75 6.49 -11.16
C SER A 249 -0.52 5.65 -9.90
N ILE A 250 -0.82 6.21 -8.71
CA ILE A 250 -0.65 5.51 -7.43
C ILE A 250 -1.51 4.23 -7.38
N LEU A 251 -2.77 4.29 -7.84
CA LEU A 251 -3.65 3.11 -7.85
C LEU A 251 -3.12 2.00 -8.76
N ILE A 252 -2.72 2.32 -9.99
CA ILE A 252 -2.20 1.33 -10.94
C ILE A 252 -0.92 0.69 -10.39
N PHE A 253 0.02 1.48 -9.86
CA PHE A 253 1.24 0.96 -9.26
C PHE A 253 0.99 0.16 -7.98
N GLY A 254 -0.05 0.49 -7.21
CA GLY A 254 -0.49 -0.29 -6.04
C GLY A 254 -0.93 -1.70 -6.44
N VAL A 255 -1.78 -1.81 -7.47
CA VAL A 255 -2.20 -3.10 -8.04
C VAL A 255 -1.00 -3.86 -8.61
N ALA A 256 -0.16 -3.20 -9.40
CA ALA A 256 1.04 -3.82 -9.99
C ALA A 256 1.98 -4.39 -8.91
N THR A 257 2.19 -3.64 -7.82
CA THR A 257 2.97 -4.09 -6.66
C THR A 257 2.34 -5.31 -6.00
N SER A 258 1.01 -5.32 -5.84
CA SER A 258 0.28 -6.44 -5.26
C SER A 258 0.41 -7.71 -6.11
N ILE A 259 0.24 -7.60 -7.44
CA ILE A 259 0.42 -8.71 -8.39
C ILE A 259 1.86 -9.24 -8.31
N PHE A 260 2.84 -8.34 -8.33
CA PHE A 260 4.24 -8.71 -8.29
C PHE A 260 4.60 -9.43 -6.99
N ASN A 261 4.20 -8.89 -5.83
CA ASN A 261 4.42 -9.53 -4.54
C ASN A 261 3.75 -10.92 -4.47
N THR A 262 2.58 -11.07 -5.10
CA THR A 262 1.90 -12.37 -5.21
C THR A 262 2.71 -13.34 -6.07
N ALA A 263 3.19 -12.91 -7.24
CA ALA A 263 4.02 -13.75 -8.11
C ALA A 263 5.31 -14.19 -7.38
N LEU A 264 5.94 -13.27 -6.66
CA LEU A 264 7.14 -13.56 -5.86
C LEU A 264 6.86 -14.58 -4.76
N TYR A 265 5.72 -14.44 -4.07
CA TYR A 265 5.29 -15.38 -3.04
C TYR A 265 5.14 -16.79 -3.60
N VAL A 266 4.42 -16.93 -4.71
CA VAL A 266 4.19 -18.23 -5.39
C VAL A 266 5.51 -18.85 -5.80
N TYR A 267 6.38 -18.08 -6.46
CA TYR A 267 7.68 -18.62 -6.89
C TYR A 267 8.53 -19.10 -5.71
N ALA A 268 8.58 -18.33 -4.61
CA ALA A 268 9.42 -18.66 -3.47
C ALA A 268 8.89 -19.86 -2.63
N THR A 269 7.58 -20.06 -2.64
CA THR A 269 6.90 -21.13 -1.87
C THR A 269 6.66 -22.39 -2.67
N GLN A 270 6.17 -22.28 -3.91
CA GLN A 270 5.74 -23.40 -4.74
C GLN A 270 6.77 -23.77 -5.82
N GLY A 271 7.72 -22.89 -6.14
CA GLY A 271 8.73 -23.12 -7.19
C GLY A 271 8.14 -23.14 -8.61
N THR A 272 6.85 -22.86 -8.76
CA THR A 272 6.14 -22.77 -10.03
C THR A 272 6.20 -21.33 -10.57
N LEU A 273 6.15 -21.20 -11.90
CA LEU A 273 6.08 -19.90 -12.55
C LEU A 273 4.62 -19.48 -12.69
N ALA A 274 4.31 -18.29 -12.17
CA ALA A 274 3.04 -17.63 -12.44
C ALA A 274 2.87 -17.43 -13.96
N SER A 275 1.73 -17.83 -14.53
CA SER A 275 1.45 -17.66 -15.95
C SER A 275 1.64 -16.20 -16.38
N GLY A 276 2.51 -15.96 -17.38
CA GLY A 276 2.89 -14.64 -17.85
C GLY A 276 4.19 -14.08 -17.25
N PHE A 277 4.78 -14.72 -16.24
CA PHE A 277 6.12 -14.40 -15.75
C PHE A 277 7.14 -15.42 -16.26
N ASP A 278 8.23 -14.92 -16.86
CA ASP A 278 9.30 -15.79 -17.36
C ASP A 278 10.27 -16.20 -16.25
N GLN A 279 10.88 -17.39 -16.38
CA GLN A 279 11.79 -17.95 -15.40
C GLN A 279 13.01 -17.05 -15.18
N ASP A 280 13.54 -16.42 -16.21
CA ASP A 280 14.68 -15.51 -16.09
C ASP A 280 14.29 -14.19 -15.41
N THR A 281 13.02 -13.78 -15.51
CA THR A 281 12.53 -12.59 -14.81
C THR A 281 12.36 -12.85 -13.32
N MET A 282 11.74 -13.97 -12.95
CA MET A 282 11.64 -14.36 -11.54
C MET A 282 13.03 -14.63 -10.98
N ARG A 283 13.86 -15.41 -11.69
CA ARG A 283 15.26 -15.63 -11.30
C ARG A 283 16.07 -14.35 -11.21
N SER A 284 15.86 -13.32 -12.03
CA SER A 284 16.58 -12.04 -11.90
C SER A 284 16.04 -11.12 -10.80
N ALA A 285 14.79 -11.32 -10.36
CA ALA A 285 14.27 -10.75 -9.12
C ALA A 285 14.85 -11.44 -7.87
N PHE A 286 15.36 -12.68 -8.02
CA PHE A 286 15.87 -13.52 -6.92
C PHE A 286 17.38 -13.78 -6.93
N ARG A 287 18.08 -13.66 -8.07
CA ARG A 287 19.51 -13.96 -8.19
C ARG A 287 20.33 -12.74 -7.81
N THR A 288 21.15 -12.99 -6.80
CA THR A 288 22.48 -12.41 -6.61
C THR A 288 23.26 -12.50 -7.92
N ASN A 289 23.72 -11.36 -8.45
CA ASN A 289 24.91 -11.38 -9.28
C ASN A 289 26.04 -11.86 -8.35
N THR A 290 26.40 -13.14 -8.47
CA THR A 290 27.78 -13.57 -8.25
C THR A 290 28.66 -12.95 -9.30
#